data_AF-F4WLR5-F1
#
_entry.id   AF-F4WLR5-F1
#
_cell.length_a   1.000
_cell.length_b   1.000
_cell.length_c   1.000
_cell.angle_alpha   90.00
_cell.angle_beta   90.00
_cell.angle_gamma   90.00
#
_symmetry.space_group_name_H-M   'P 1'
#
loop_
_entity.id
_entity.type
_entity.pdbx_description
1 polymer ?
#
loop_
_entity_poly.entity_id
_entity_poly.type
_entity_poly.pdbx_seq_one_letter_code
_entity_poly.pdbx_strand_id
1 'polypeptide(L)'
;ALYPVQSHVNRKSSYPDYTTVLNLEGIEFPVTLKQITKFELLNDISINVFTERRKRGGKKDGDNVIVPLRLTKEKKEKHVNLLYLQESRRDDENVIAHFTWIKDLSRLIGSQLSKNTGKKYLCDRCLHYFYTSEKLSLHIVDCTTTNDCAVILPNENDKWLSFRDHNKKERLLFVVYADLECILEKKKRINDENISRFTYQHHKVFSVGYYIRCVYDETASMY
;
A
#
# COMPACT_ATOMS: atom_id res chain seq x y z
N ALA A 1 17.84 11.47 15.37
CA ALA A 1 18.05 11.17 13.93
C ALA A 1 19.17 12.02 13.34
N LEU A 2 19.04 13.35 13.35
CA LEU A 2 20.00 14.26 12.69
C LEU A 2 21.34 14.39 13.43
N TYR A 3 21.31 14.34 14.77
CA TYR A 3 22.49 14.43 15.62
C TYR A 3 22.57 13.19 16.49
N PRO A 4 23.09 12.05 15.99
CA PRO A 4 23.22 10.84 16.80
C PRO A 4 24.29 11.03 17.89
N VAL A 5 23.98 10.57 19.10
CA VAL A 5 24.88 10.63 20.27
C VAL A 5 25.09 9.20 20.78
N GLN A 6 26.30 8.88 21.23
CA GLN A 6 26.64 7.53 21.70
C GLN A 6 26.21 7.26 23.14
N SER A 7 26.29 8.26 24.02
CA SER A 7 25.94 8.16 25.44
C SER A 7 24.88 9.19 25.83
N HIS A 8 24.12 8.93 26.90
CA HIS A 8 23.10 9.85 27.42
C HIS A 8 22.06 10.33 26.39
N VAL A 9 21.65 9.44 25.50
CA VAL A 9 20.70 9.72 24.39
C VAL A 9 19.33 10.25 24.82
N ASN A 10 19.02 10.20 26.11
CA ASN A 10 17.80 10.72 26.69
C ASN A 10 17.92 12.16 27.21
N ARG A 11 19.13 12.73 27.27
CA ARG A 11 19.35 14.08 27.81
C ARG A 11 19.18 15.12 26.70
N LYS A 12 18.32 16.13 26.95
CA LYS A 12 18.11 17.26 26.02
C LYS A 12 19.42 18.00 25.73
N SER A 13 20.27 18.19 26.73
CA SER A 13 21.56 18.88 26.61
C SER A 13 22.57 18.18 25.72
N SER A 14 22.35 16.90 25.37
CA SER A 14 23.18 16.17 24.42
C SER A 14 22.90 16.57 22.96
N TYR A 15 21.88 17.38 22.71
CA TYR A 15 21.44 17.81 21.38
C TYR A 15 21.45 19.33 21.28
N PRO A 16 21.78 19.89 20.09
CA PRO A 16 21.61 21.31 19.86
C PRO A 16 20.12 21.69 19.97
N ASP A 17 19.85 22.93 20.36
CA ASP A 17 18.46 23.42 20.39
C ASP A 17 17.88 23.41 18.97
N TYR A 18 16.70 22.84 18.82
CA TYR A 18 16.11 22.54 17.51
C TYR A 18 15.86 23.82 16.70
N THR A 19 15.63 24.95 17.37
CA THR A 19 15.44 26.28 16.77
C THR A 19 16.69 26.83 16.08
N THR A 20 17.87 26.34 16.47
CA THR A 20 19.15 26.79 15.89
C THR A 20 19.57 25.96 14.68
N VAL A 21 19.00 24.76 14.53
CA VAL A 21 19.39 23.78 13.50
C VAL A 21 18.29 23.48 12.49
N LEU A 22 17.03 23.82 12.78
CA LEU A 22 15.88 23.61 11.89
C LEU A 22 15.18 24.93 11.60
N ASN A 23 14.82 25.11 10.34
CA ASN A 23 13.90 26.15 9.91
C ASN A 23 12.44 25.69 10.15
N LEU A 24 11.74 26.41 11.03
CA LEU A 24 10.35 26.16 11.42
C LEU A 24 9.39 27.26 10.96
N GLU A 25 9.80 28.08 9.98
CA GLU A 25 9.00 29.22 9.52
C GLU A 25 7.62 28.79 8.99
N GLY A 26 6.57 29.30 9.66
CA GLY A 26 5.18 28.96 9.38
C GLY A 26 4.84 27.48 9.54
N ILE A 27 5.54 26.77 10.42
CA ILE A 27 5.12 25.48 10.98
C ILE A 27 4.41 25.75 12.29
N GLU A 28 3.15 25.36 12.39
CA GLU A 28 2.38 25.49 13.62
C GLU A 28 2.56 24.22 14.46
N PHE A 29 2.62 24.41 15.78
CA PHE A 29 2.69 23.30 16.72
C PHE A 29 1.31 23.06 17.34
N PRO A 30 0.90 21.78 17.54
CA PRO A 30 1.63 20.56 17.19
C PRO A 30 1.68 20.28 15.68
N VAL A 31 2.84 19.85 15.19
CA VAL A 31 3.06 19.60 13.75
C VAL A 31 2.11 18.53 13.24
N THR A 32 1.36 18.84 12.19
CA THR A 32 0.42 17.91 11.56
C THR A 32 1.05 17.15 10.38
N LEU A 33 0.47 16.02 9.98
CA LEU A 33 0.91 15.24 8.81
C LEU A 33 0.96 16.07 7.52
N LYS A 34 0.09 17.08 7.38
CA LYS A 34 0.02 17.98 6.23
C LYS A 34 1.23 18.93 6.18
N GLN A 35 1.72 19.36 7.33
CA GLN A 35 2.86 20.28 7.45
C GLN A 35 4.21 19.60 7.22
N ILE A 36 4.28 18.26 7.26
CA ILE A 36 5.54 17.52 7.02
C ILE A 36 6.12 17.86 5.65
N THR A 37 5.30 18.03 4.60
CA THR A 37 5.82 18.39 3.26
C THR A 37 6.53 19.74 3.28
N LYS A 38 5.97 20.70 4.00
CA LYS A 38 6.56 22.02 4.17
C LYS A 38 7.87 21.91 4.96
N PHE A 39 7.88 21.12 6.03
CA PHE A 39 9.08 20.88 6.83
C PHE A 39 10.23 20.26 6.02
N GLU A 40 9.93 19.26 5.17
CA GLU A 40 10.91 18.60 4.30
C GLU A 40 11.56 19.56 3.29
N LEU A 41 10.76 20.49 2.76
CA LEU A 41 11.24 21.53 1.82
C LEU A 41 12.13 22.56 2.53
N LEU A 42 11.74 23.01 3.73
CA LEU A 42 12.48 24.05 4.47
C LEU A 42 13.84 23.59 4.99
N ASN A 43 13.99 22.30 5.31
CA ASN A 43 15.17 21.78 6.03
C ASN A 43 16.07 20.86 5.19
N ASP A 44 15.71 20.63 3.93
CA ASP A 44 16.36 19.65 3.06
C ASP A 44 16.46 18.24 3.68
N ILE A 45 15.37 17.81 4.32
CA ILE A 45 15.24 16.50 4.99
C ILE A 45 14.10 15.73 4.31
N SER A 46 14.23 14.41 4.27
CA SER A 46 13.15 13.51 3.82
C SER A 46 12.61 12.67 4.97
N ILE A 47 11.29 12.52 5.05
CA ILE A 47 10.59 11.91 6.18
C ILE A 47 9.57 10.89 5.66
N ASN A 48 9.72 9.64 6.11
CA ASN A 48 8.64 8.66 6.03
C ASN A 48 7.91 8.60 7.37
N VAL A 49 6.60 8.43 7.30
CA VAL A 49 5.74 8.22 8.47
C VAL A 49 5.06 6.87 8.34
N PHE A 50 5.18 6.04 9.36
CA PHE A 50 4.51 4.77 9.51
C PHE A 50 3.44 4.88 10.58
N THR A 51 2.44 4.01 10.55
CA THR A 51 1.41 3.90 11.58
C THR A 51 1.13 2.46 11.89
N GLU A 52 0.58 2.22 13.07
CA GLU A 52 0.03 0.92 13.42
C GLU A 52 -1.38 0.76 12.85
N ARG A 53 -1.69 -0.41 12.29
CA ARG A 53 -3.02 -0.77 11.80
C ARG A 53 -3.38 -2.20 12.20
N ARG A 54 -4.63 -2.43 12.60
CA ARG A 54 -5.14 -3.78 12.86
C ARG A 54 -5.08 -4.66 11.60
N LYS A 55 -4.55 -5.88 11.72
CA LYS A 55 -4.59 -6.90 10.66
C LYS A 55 -6.02 -7.24 10.32
N ARG A 56 -6.27 -7.51 9.03
CA ARG A 56 -7.56 -8.04 8.58
C ARG A 56 -7.78 -9.41 9.24
N GLY A 57 -8.89 -9.57 9.95
CA GLY A 57 -9.22 -10.82 10.65
C GLY A 57 -8.52 -11.05 11.99
N GLY A 58 -7.74 -10.08 12.48
CA GLY A 58 -7.15 -10.15 13.83
C GLY A 58 -8.25 -10.20 14.90
N LYS A 59 -8.31 -11.29 15.66
CA LYS A 59 -9.31 -11.52 16.72
C LYS A 59 -8.79 -11.19 18.12
N LYS A 60 -7.50 -10.84 18.26
CA LYS A 60 -6.83 -10.59 19.54
C LYS A 60 -6.19 -9.21 19.56
N ASP A 61 -6.13 -8.60 20.75
CA ASP A 61 -5.24 -7.48 21.03
C ASP A 61 -3.79 -7.91 20.77
N GLY A 62 -3.10 -7.20 19.87
CA GLY A 62 -1.73 -7.52 19.43
C GLY A 62 -1.60 -7.93 17.95
N ASP A 63 -2.70 -8.13 17.23
CA ASP A 63 -2.68 -8.36 15.77
C ASP A 63 -2.55 -7.06 14.97
N ASN A 64 -1.61 -6.22 15.36
CA ASN A 64 -1.33 -4.98 14.67
C ASN A 64 -0.14 -5.13 13.71
N VAL A 65 -0.15 -4.36 12.63
CA VAL A 65 0.91 -4.28 11.62
C VAL A 65 1.29 -2.83 11.42
N ILE A 66 2.59 -2.59 11.39
CA ILE A 66 3.16 -1.33 10.95
C ILE A 66 3.00 -1.24 9.43
N VAL A 67 2.34 -0.17 8.99
CA VAL A 67 2.12 0.17 7.58
C VAL A 67 2.62 1.58 7.29
N PRO A 68 3.06 1.89 6.06
CA PRO A 68 3.37 3.26 5.69
C PRO A 68 2.10 4.11 5.71
N LEU A 69 2.18 5.28 6.35
CA LEU A 69 1.13 6.30 6.35
C LEU A 69 1.45 7.41 5.33
N ARG A 70 2.72 7.77 5.23
CA ARG A 70 3.24 8.76 4.29
C ARG A 70 4.66 8.37 3.90
N LEU A 71 4.95 8.38 2.61
CA LEU A 71 6.30 8.18 2.09
C LEU A 71 6.77 9.46 1.43
N THR A 72 8.05 9.81 1.61
CA THR A 72 8.68 10.85 0.80
C THR A 72 8.85 10.36 -0.63
N LYS A 73 8.69 11.27 -1.60
CA LYS A 73 8.92 10.98 -3.02
C LYS A 73 10.39 10.74 -3.29
N GLU A 74 11.22 11.63 -2.77
CA GLU A 74 12.66 11.61 -2.94
C GLU A 74 13.34 11.40 -1.59
N LYS A 75 14.22 10.39 -1.54
CA LYS A 75 15.03 10.11 -0.36
C LYS A 75 16.29 10.98 -0.44
N LYS A 76 16.39 11.92 0.49
CA LYS A 76 17.54 12.81 0.64
C LYS A 76 18.61 12.14 1.50
N GLU A 77 19.81 12.73 1.51
CA GLU A 77 20.92 12.27 2.36
C GLU A 77 20.50 12.21 3.84
N LYS A 78 19.80 13.25 4.31
CA LYS A 78 19.15 13.26 5.62
C LYS A 78 17.76 12.66 5.50
N HIS A 79 17.62 11.42 5.93
CA HIS A 79 16.36 10.68 5.91
C HIS A 79 15.94 10.21 7.31
N VAL A 80 14.66 10.41 7.65
CA VAL A 80 14.11 10.06 8.96
C VAL A 80 12.83 9.23 8.81
N ASN A 81 12.77 8.12 9.55
CA ASN A 81 11.56 7.31 9.67
C ASN A 81 10.86 7.62 11.01
N LEU A 82 9.59 8.05 10.95
CA LEU A 82 8.76 8.35 12.11
C LEU A 82 7.61 7.34 12.22
N LEU A 83 7.18 7.05 13.45
CA LEU A 83 6.00 6.26 13.76
C LEU A 83 4.95 7.19 14.38
N TYR A 84 3.79 7.25 13.75
CA TYR A 84 2.61 7.98 14.19
C TYR A 84 1.73 7.05 15.03
N LEU A 85 1.50 7.45 16.27
CA LEU A 85 0.68 6.73 17.24
C LEU A 85 -0.53 7.59 17.59
N GLN A 86 -1.73 7.06 17.38
CA GLN A 86 -2.98 7.75 17.68
C GLN A 86 -3.62 7.10 18.91
N GLU A 87 -3.84 7.89 19.96
CA GLU A 87 -4.56 7.44 21.15
C GLU A 87 -6.03 7.84 21.00
N SER A 88 -6.89 6.87 20.67
CA SER A 88 -8.34 7.07 20.72
C SER A 88 -8.83 6.73 22.13
N ARG A 89 -8.93 7.72 23.01
CA ARG A 89 -9.73 7.55 24.23
C ARG A 89 -11.19 7.63 23.83
N ARG A 90 -11.98 6.64 24.25
CA ARG A 90 -13.34 6.41 23.74
C ARG A 90 -14.33 7.54 24.07
N ASP A 91 -13.95 8.47 24.94
CA ASP A 91 -14.84 9.49 25.51
C ASP A 91 -14.34 10.95 25.34
N ASP A 92 -13.21 11.19 24.65
CA ASP A 92 -12.70 12.55 24.40
C ASP A 92 -12.66 12.85 22.89
N GLU A 93 -13.24 13.97 22.46
CA GLU A 93 -13.17 14.48 21.08
C GLU A 93 -11.74 14.85 20.64
N ASN A 94 -10.82 14.93 21.60
CA ASN A 94 -9.41 15.25 21.37
C ASN A 94 -8.62 13.99 21.03
N VAL A 95 -8.48 13.73 19.73
CA VAL A 95 -7.52 12.76 19.21
C VAL A 95 -6.10 13.24 19.53
N ILE A 96 -5.48 12.66 20.56
CA ILE A 96 -4.08 12.90 20.86
C ILE A 96 -3.25 11.97 19.96
N ALA A 97 -2.35 12.55 19.18
CA ALA A 97 -1.43 11.81 18.35
C ALA A 97 0.02 12.21 18.59
N HIS A 98 0.91 11.22 18.55
CA HIS A 98 2.33 11.38 18.83
C HIS A 98 3.18 10.87 17.68
N PHE A 99 4.24 11.62 17.35
CA PHE A 99 5.31 11.15 16.49
C PHE A 99 6.44 10.59 17.35
N THR A 100 6.92 9.40 16.98
CA THR A 100 8.06 8.74 17.62
C THR A 100 9.11 8.41 16.58
N TRP A 101 10.39 8.50 16.94
CA TRP A 101 11.47 8.22 16.01
C TRP A 101 11.74 6.72 15.91
N ILE A 102 11.71 6.17 14.70
CA ILE A 102 12.10 4.80 14.41
C ILE A 102 13.63 4.74 14.23
N LYS A 103 14.32 4.21 15.23
CA LYS A 103 15.79 4.03 15.18
C LYS A 103 16.22 2.92 14.22
N ASP A 104 15.43 1.85 14.15
CA ASP A 104 15.70 0.67 13.34
C ASP A 104 14.37 0.07 12.87
N LEU A 105 14.06 0.28 11.60
CA LEU A 105 12.82 -0.18 10.99
C LEU A 105 12.80 -1.72 10.88
N SER A 106 13.94 -2.35 10.58
CA SER A 106 14.06 -3.80 10.47
C SER A 106 13.76 -4.49 11.79
N ARG A 107 14.24 -3.92 12.92
CA ARG A 107 13.93 -4.43 14.26
C ARG A 107 12.47 -4.21 14.65
N LEU A 108 11.87 -3.08 14.26
CA LEU A 108 10.47 -2.78 14.55
C LEU A 108 9.52 -3.79 13.90
N ILE A 109 9.74 -4.11 12.63
CA ILE A 109 8.82 -4.99 11.87
C ILE A 109 9.32 -6.42 11.70
N GLY A 110 10.49 -6.75 12.25
CA GLY A 110 11.16 -8.03 12.03
C GLY A 110 10.30 -9.25 12.41
N SER A 111 9.54 -9.13 13.49
CA SER A 111 8.58 -10.14 13.96
C SER A 111 7.36 -10.30 13.04
N GLN A 112 6.97 -9.24 12.32
CA GLN A 112 5.88 -9.29 11.34
C GLN A 112 6.29 -10.05 10.08
N LEU A 113 7.58 -10.01 9.74
CA LEU A 113 8.09 -10.53 8.47
C LEU A 113 8.47 -11.99 8.53
N SER A 114 9.13 -12.43 9.61
CA SER A 114 9.55 -13.82 9.76
C SER A 114 9.92 -14.13 11.21
N LYS A 115 9.71 -15.38 11.61
CA LYS A 115 10.10 -15.93 12.92
C LYS A 115 11.63 -16.02 13.10
N ASN A 116 12.40 -15.92 12.01
CA ASN A 116 13.85 -15.95 12.07
C ASN A 116 14.41 -14.63 12.62
N THR A 117 15.38 -14.74 13.53
CA THR A 117 16.09 -13.64 14.21
C THR A 117 17.30 -13.12 13.42
N GLY A 118 17.65 -13.74 12.30
CA GLY A 118 18.74 -13.28 11.43
C GLY A 118 18.54 -11.83 10.95
N LYS A 119 19.66 -11.13 10.70
CA LYS A 119 19.66 -9.74 10.21
C LYS A 119 18.95 -9.67 8.87
N LYS A 120 17.95 -8.78 8.77
CA LYS A 120 17.17 -8.52 7.55
C LYS A 120 17.45 -7.11 7.08
N TYR A 121 17.67 -6.96 5.78
CA TYR A 121 17.81 -5.67 5.09
C TYR A 121 16.45 -5.28 4.54
N LEU A 122 15.95 -4.13 4.94
CA LEU A 122 14.57 -3.74 4.66
C LEU A 122 14.52 -2.54 3.73
N CYS A 123 13.65 -2.59 2.72
CA CYS A 123 13.26 -1.43 1.95
C CYS A 123 12.21 -0.62 2.74
N ASP A 124 12.50 0.65 3.02
CA ASP A 124 11.63 1.54 3.79
C ASP A 124 10.38 2.02 3.02
N ARG A 125 10.35 1.91 1.69
CA ARG A 125 9.14 2.20 0.89
C ARG A 125 8.15 1.04 0.87
N CYS A 126 8.58 -0.11 0.35
CA CYS A 126 7.69 -1.26 0.10
C CYS A 126 7.62 -2.24 1.28
N LEU A 127 8.47 -2.06 2.30
CA LEU A 127 8.61 -2.95 3.46
C LEU A 127 8.99 -4.41 3.10
N HIS A 128 9.51 -4.63 1.89
CA HIS A 128 10.08 -5.92 1.51
C HIS A 128 11.47 -6.10 2.13
N TYR A 129 11.78 -7.33 2.53
CA TYR A 129 13.05 -7.67 3.19
C TYR A 129 13.93 -8.55 2.32
N PHE A 130 15.23 -8.38 2.47
CA PHE A 130 16.28 -9.09 1.79
C PHE A 130 17.27 -9.64 2.82
N TYR A 131 17.98 -10.70 2.45
CA TYR A 131 19.01 -11.30 3.30
C TYR A 131 20.38 -10.66 3.15
N THR A 132 20.61 -9.87 2.09
CA THR A 132 21.88 -9.20 1.83
C THR A 132 21.66 -7.73 1.45
N SER A 133 22.66 -6.89 1.71
CA SER A 133 22.65 -5.46 1.40
C SER A 133 22.62 -5.19 -0.10
N GLU A 134 23.30 -6.01 -0.88
CA GLU A 134 23.46 -5.81 -2.33
C GLU A 134 22.11 -5.99 -3.03
N LYS A 135 21.32 -6.99 -2.61
CA LYS A 135 19.96 -7.21 -3.12
C LYS A 135 19.03 -6.05 -2.79
N LEU A 136 19.16 -5.47 -1.59
CA LEU A 136 18.40 -4.29 -1.24
C LEU A 136 18.80 -3.09 -2.12
N SER A 137 20.09 -2.87 -2.35
CA SER A 137 20.57 -1.76 -3.19
C SER A 137 20.03 -1.86 -4.62
N LEU A 138 20.06 -3.06 -5.21
CA LEU A 138 19.46 -3.30 -6.54
C LEU A 138 17.96 -3.01 -6.53
N HIS A 139 17.25 -3.50 -5.52
CA HIS A 139 15.81 -3.28 -5.39
C HIS A 139 15.42 -1.81 -5.23
N ILE A 140 16.20 -1.00 -4.50
CA ILE A 140 15.86 0.42 -4.25
C ILE A 140 15.76 1.21 -5.56
N VAL A 141 16.61 0.90 -6.55
CA VAL A 141 16.61 1.58 -7.85
C VAL A 141 15.27 1.40 -8.55
N ASP A 142 14.79 0.16 -8.66
CA ASP A 142 13.51 -0.16 -9.29
C ASP A 142 12.32 0.27 -8.43
N CYS A 143 12.40 0.05 -7.11
CA CYS A 143 11.30 0.37 -6.19
C CYS A 143 10.99 1.87 -6.14
N THR A 144 12.00 2.72 -6.32
CA THR A 144 11.84 4.18 -6.36
C THR A 144 11.09 4.64 -7.60
N THR A 145 11.22 3.94 -8.73
CA THR A 145 10.59 4.33 -10.00
C THR A 145 9.21 3.75 -10.18
N THR A 146 8.92 2.57 -9.61
CA THR A 146 7.67 1.85 -9.87
C THR A 146 6.65 1.87 -8.73
N ASN A 147 7.07 2.06 -7.47
CA ASN A 147 6.20 1.87 -6.32
C ASN A 147 5.95 3.18 -5.55
N ASP A 148 4.74 3.73 -5.70
CA ASP A 148 4.22 4.80 -4.85
C ASP A 148 3.65 4.28 -3.51
N CYS A 149 3.44 2.97 -3.39
CA CYS A 149 2.79 2.37 -2.22
C CYS A 149 3.37 1.00 -1.84
N ALA A 150 3.22 0.62 -0.57
CA ALA A 150 3.56 -0.73 -0.11
C ALA A 150 2.51 -1.74 -0.59
N VAL A 151 2.96 -2.71 -1.38
CA VAL A 151 2.12 -3.81 -1.87
C VAL A 151 2.03 -4.89 -0.79
N ILE A 152 0.86 -5.02 -0.18
CA ILE A 152 0.56 -6.11 0.76
C ILE A 152 -0.04 -7.27 -0.04
N LEU A 153 0.74 -8.32 -0.25
CA LEU A 153 0.26 -9.53 -0.89
C LEU A 153 -0.58 -10.39 0.08
N PRO A 154 -1.64 -11.05 -0.39
CA PRO A 154 -2.36 -12.03 0.40
C PRO A 154 -1.43 -13.16 0.86
N ASN A 155 -1.59 -13.59 2.11
CA ASN A 155 -0.93 -14.81 2.61
C ASN A 155 -1.84 -16.04 2.38
N GLU A 156 -1.38 -17.24 2.74
CA GLU A 156 -2.16 -18.48 2.59
C GLU A 156 -3.55 -18.46 3.26
N ASN A 157 -3.71 -17.69 4.33
CA ASN A 157 -4.98 -17.55 5.05
C ASN A 157 -5.92 -16.52 4.40
N ASP A 158 -5.36 -15.54 3.67
CA ASP A 158 -6.09 -14.43 3.04
C ASP A 158 -6.14 -14.53 1.51
N LYS A 159 -5.71 -15.66 0.94
CA LYS A 159 -5.60 -15.86 -0.51
C LYS A 159 -6.93 -15.79 -1.26
N TRP A 160 -8.05 -16.01 -0.56
CA TRP A 160 -9.38 -15.96 -1.15
C TRP A 160 -10.07 -14.64 -0.82
N LEU A 161 -10.28 -13.83 -1.85
CA LEU A 161 -11.14 -12.66 -1.74
C LEU A 161 -12.60 -13.12 -1.70
N SER A 162 -13.31 -12.78 -0.63
CA SER A 162 -14.74 -13.02 -0.49
C SER A 162 -15.46 -11.70 -0.21
N PHE A 163 -16.60 -11.51 -0.86
CA PHE A 163 -17.49 -10.41 -0.53
C PHE A 163 -18.25 -10.81 0.75
N ARG A 164 -18.13 -10.03 1.82
CA ARG A 164 -18.76 -10.37 3.11
C ARG A 164 -20.09 -9.65 3.32
N ASP A 165 -20.16 -8.41 2.86
CA ASP A 165 -21.30 -7.52 3.10
C ASP A 165 -22.37 -7.67 2.00
N HIS A 166 -22.85 -8.89 1.75
CA HIS A 166 -23.86 -9.18 0.72
C HIS A 166 -25.13 -8.30 0.85
N ASN A 167 -25.45 -7.88 2.07
CA ASN A 167 -26.53 -6.96 2.39
C ASN A 167 -26.30 -5.51 1.92
N LYS A 168 -25.05 -5.11 1.66
CA LYS A 168 -24.68 -3.79 1.11
C LYS A 168 -24.56 -3.81 -0.41
N LYS A 169 -24.88 -4.91 -1.08
CA LYS A 169 -24.98 -4.92 -2.54
C LYS A 169 -26.17 -4.05 -2.93
N GLU A 170 -25.91 -3.05 -3.76
CA GLU A 170 -26.98 -2.37 -4.47
C GLU A 170 -27.66 -3.39 -5.39
N ARG A 171 -28.99 -3.52 -5.28
CA ARG A 171 -29.74 -4.35 -6.21
C ARG A 171 -29.73 -3.64 -7.56
N LEU A 172 -29.10 -4.26 -8.55
CA LEU A 172 -29.13 -3.79 -9.93
C LEU A 172 -30.59 -3.79 -10.42
N LEU A 173 -31.03 -2.64 -10.95
CA LEU A 173 -32.40 -2.45 -11.45
C LEU A 173 -32.71 -3.36 -12.64
N PHE A 174 -31.70 -3.62 -13.48
CA PHE A 174 -31.80 -4.46 -14.68
C PHE A 174 -30.62 -5.43 -14.74
N VAL A 175 -30.90 -6.65 -15.19
CA VAL A 175 -29.89 -7.70 -15.47
C VAL A 175 -30.07 -8.13 -16.92
N VAL A 176 -29.02 -8.08 -17.72
CA VAL A 176 -29.04 -8.53 -19.11
C VAL A 176 -28.35 -9.89 -19.20
N TYR A 177 -29.08 -10.90 -19.62
CA TYR A 177 -28.56 -12.21 -20.02
C TYR A 177 -28.42 -12.18 -21.53
N ALA A 178 -27.24 -12.49 -22.07
CA ALA A 178 -27.04 -12.51 -23.51
C ALA A 178 -26.32 -13.79 -23.90
N ASP A 179 -26.74 -14.36 -25.02
CA ASP A 179 -26.11 -15.52 -25.64
C ASP A 179 -25.83 -15.23 -27.12
N LEU A 180 -24.67 -15.69 -27.59
CA LEU A 180 -24.16 -15.42 -28.93
C LEU A 180 -23.95 -16.73 -29.67
N GLU A 181 -24.62 -16.87 -30.80
CA GLU A 181 -24.35 -17.98 -31.71
C GLU A 181 -23.32 -17.55 -32.75
N CYS A 182 -22.24 -18.33 -32.85
CA CYS A 182 -21.11 -18.01 -33.69
C CYS A 182 -20.88 -19.10 -34.74
N ILE A 183 -20.70 -18.70 -36.00
CA ILE A 183 -20.20 -19.58 -37.05
C ILE A 183 -18.67 -19.56 -37.06
N LEU A 184 -18.07 -20.73 -37.25
CA LEU A 184 -16.62 -20.87 -37.39
C LEU A 184 -16.21 -20.60 -38.83
N GLU A 185 -15.51 -19.50 -39.07
CA GLU A 185 -14.96 -19.24 -40.39
C GLU A 185 -13.74 -20.15 -40.66
N LYS A 186 -13.83 -20.92 -41.75
CA LYS A 186 -12.70 -21.73 -42.22
C LYS A 186 -11.58 -20.80 -42.65
N LYS A 187 -10.49 -20.77 -41.87
CA LYS A 187 -9.26 -20.11 -42.32
C LYS A 187 -8.70 -20.84 -43.54
N LYS A 188 -8.45 -20.09 -44.62
CA LYS A 188 -7.62 -20.58 -45.72
C LYS A 188 -6.23 -20.89 -45.15
N ARG A 189 -5.68 -22.07 -45.44
CA ARG A 189 -4.30 -22.40 -45.10
C ARG A 189 -3.41 -21.45 -45.89
N ILE A 190 -2.87 -20.43 -45.21
CA ILE A 190 -1.77 -19.64 -45.77
C ILE A 190 -0.52 -20.49 -45.51
N ASN A 191 0.07 -21.05 -46.57
CA ASN A 191 1.36 -21.73 -46.50
C ASN A 191 2.48 -20.68 -46.36
N ASP A 192 2.46 -19.92 -45.27
CA ASP A 192 3.56 -19.02 -44.92
C ASP A 192 4.40 -19.70 -43.84
N GLU A 193 5.64 -20.05 -44.20
CA GLU A 193 6.59 -20.75 -43.32
C GLU A 193 7.01 -19.91 -42.10
N ASN A 194 6.61 -18.64 -42.04
CA ASN A 194 6.96 -17.69 -40.97
C ASN A 194 5.82 -17.32 -40.01
N ILE A 195 4.61 -17.90 -40.13
CA ILE A 195 3.50 -17.59 -39.22
C ILE A 195 3.31 -18.73 -38.21
N SER A 196 3.44 -18.39 -36.93
CA SER A 196 3.31 -19.29 -35.79
C SER A 196 2.04 -20.18 -35.88
N ARG A 197 2.20 -21.48 -35.60
CA ARG A 197 1.18 -22.56 -35.66
C ARG A 197 0.02 -22.43 -34.65
N PHE A 198 -0.37 -21.22 -34.24
CA PHE A 198 -1.56 -21.05 -33.40
C PHE A 198 -2.80 -20.95 -34.29
N THR A 199 -3.54 -22.05 -34.41
CA THR A 199 -4.80 -22.10 -35.14
C THR A 199 -5.91 -21.42 -34.32
N TYR A 200 -5.90 -20.08 -34.29
CA TYR A 200 -7.05 -19.33 -33.78
C TYR A 200 -8.23 -19.53 -34.75
N GLN A 201 -9.30 -20.20 -34.31
CA GLN A 201 -10.55 -20.24 -35.06
C GLN A 201 -11.19 -18.85 -35.03
N HIS A 202 -11.61 -18.33 -36.18
CA HIS A 202 -12.26 -17.04 -36.23
C HIS A 202 -13.77 -17.26 -36.07
N HIS A 203 -14.31 -16.81 -34.93
CA HIS A 203 -15.74 -16.91 -34.62
C HIS A 203 -16.42 -15.66 -35.14
N LYS A 204 -17.33 -15.82 -36.09
CA LYS A 204 -18.18 -14.74 -36.58
C LYS A 204 -19.56 -14.89 -35.95
N VAL A 205 -19.98 -13.89 -35.19
CA VAL A 205 -21.33 -13.84 -34.62
C VAL A 205 -22.34 -13.81 -35.76
N PHE A 206 -23.35 -14.69 -35.74
CA PHE A 206 -24.42 -14.69 -36.72
C PHE A 206 -25.80 -14.45 -36.09
N SER A 207 -25.97 -14.78 -34.82
CA SER A 207 -27.20 -14.50 -34.07
C SER A 207 -26.86 -14.10 -32.64
N VAL A 208 -27.70 -13.26 -32.06
CA VAL A 208 -27.64 -12.88 -30.65
C VAL A 208 -29.03 -12.94 -30.07
N GLY A 209 -29.18 -13.66 -28.96
CA GLY A 209 -30.34 -13.62 -28.10
C GLY A 209 -29.98 -12.86 -26.83
N TYR A 210 -30.85 -11.97 -26.37
CA TYR A 210 -30.65 -11.34 -25.07
C TYR A 210 -31.97 -11.23 -24.34
N TYR A 211 -31.91 -11.27 -23.02
CA TYR A 211 -33.04 -11.16 -22.13
C TYR A 211 -32.70 -10.15 -21.05
N ILE A 212 -33.50 -9.09 -21.00
CA ILE A 212 -33.40 -8.03 -20.00
C ILE A 212 -34.41 -8.35 -18.91
N ARG A 213 -33.92 -8.61 -17.69
CA ARG A 213 -34.71 -8.80 -16.49
C ARG A 213 -34.72 -7.53 -15.66
N CYS A 214 -35.87 -6.87 -15.55
CA CYS A 214 -36.07 -5.88 -14.51
C CYS A 214 -36.38 -6.59 -13.18
N VAL A 215 -35.69 -6.19 -12.10
CA VAL A 215 -35.83 -6.83 -10.78
C VAL A 215 -37.05 -6.29 -10.02
N TYR A 216 -37.56 -5.11 -10.38
CA TYR A 216 -38.69 -4.45 -9.71
C TYR A 216 -40.04 -4.73 -10.37
N ASP A 217 -40.07 -4.81 -11.70
CA ASP A 217 -41.30 -4.97 -12.47
C ASP A 217 -41.11 -6.01 -13.56
N GLU A 218 -41.81 -7.14 -13.45
CA GLU A 218 -41.70 -8.21 -14.44
C GLU A 218 -42.22 -7.79 -15.82
N THR A 219 -43.10 -6.80 -15.90
CA THR A 219 -43.66 -6.31 -17.17
C THR A 219 -42.65 -5.45 -17.94
N ALA A 220 -41.63 -4.93 -17.26
CA ALA A 220 -40.50 -4.21 -17.86
C ALA A 220 -39.37 -5.14 -18.32
N SER A 221 -39.53 -6.46 -18.16
CA SER A 221 -38.63 -7.46 -18.75
C SER A 221 -38.84 -7.57 -20.26
N MET A 222 -37.76 -7.65 -21.03
CA MET A 222 -37.81 -7.78 -22.49
C MET A 222 -36.94 -8.95 -22.96
N TYR A 223 -37.39 -9.64 -24.00
CA TYR A 223 -36.63 -10.65 -24.75
C TYR A 223 -36.35 -10.11 -26.16
#